data_AF-A0A7U9P537-F1
#
_entry.id   AF-A0A7U9P537-F1
#
_cell.length_a   1.000
_cell.length_b   1.000
_cell.length_c   1.000
_cell.angle_alpha   90.00
_cell.angle_beta   90.00
_cell.angle_gamma   90.00
#
_symmetry.space_group_name_H-M   'P 1'
#
loop_
_entity.id
_entity.type
_entity.pdbx_description
1 polymer ?
#
loop_
_entity_poly.entity_id
_entity_poly.type
_entity_poly.pdbx_seq_one_letter_code
_entity_poly.pdbx_strand_id
1 'polypeptide(L)'
;LISPLTLLPGSRQCFLFFVTKSQNLVMNHIFFVNWYQSGDKGMTKNELILFKKDTDAVGSNRGFIYQYLKTLIQWLTNYKNKIDSVIYCEVEDDIKQLNIKESTVIFTQVKCYSSVFNLDSDEIKKSLYNFFVLFLIYKDYKCEFCFESNTRISGKDSLLQSWVKQQKVLKENEELLEQCVNKTQEILKDVFEKELQSLRGPIIKKIKSREEKLKESTRRDKIQKEIDDLKNELEDLESSGQQMKTQINDRDSIIEFVNRVVWVFDEDEAADSIKALKTEALDLLNEILKGKHSAELFFSRLISEINFKCVEENDEARYLDNALLEKILEETDEEIKLNISSELIAKFESLESKIDQGVDEIKSQLSEFEEKFNQRMDQFSEKLNQHTNNNQPSEKYEVYELPTAEQEKIEEYIQKEDSKYQSNLKMKISKMNNIDSDTKEYLLQNATEYRCRYLLYCQTLRLKNLTIQLEEIKKLESKIKKICTEAVIKFAMKPKSDSASFYFELQEQLLLALKDFKERKKIEIDEDIIYGQMFQMAAECFLRWHKEVN
;
A
#
# COMPACT_ATOMS: atom_id res chain seq x y z
N LEU A 1 18.69 -30.22 -46.37
CA LEU A 1 18.93 -29.36 -47.55
C LEU A 1 17.88 -28.25 -47.49
N ILE A 2 18.04 -27.23 -46.65
CA ILE A 2 18.87 -26.01 -46.77
C ILE A 2 18.47 -25.13 -47.98
N SER A 3 18.17 -23.88 -47.63
CA SER A 3 18.35 -22.60 -48.35
C SER A 3 17.17 -22.01 -49.14
N PRO A 4 17.11 -20.67 -49.29
CA PRO A 4 17.35 -19.61 -48.27
C PRO A 4 16.48 -18.33 -48.46
N LEU A 5 16.59 -17.45 -47.47
CA LEU A 5 16.32 -16.00 -47.46
C LEU A 5 16.41 -15.23 -48.79
N THR A 6 15.53 -14.24 -48.93
CA THR A 6 15.82 -12.84 -49.33
C THR A 6 14.60 -11.98 -48.97
N LEU A 7 14.61 -11.15 -47.89
CA LEU A 7 15.06 -9.73 -47.82
C LEU A 7 14.21 -8.85 -48.76
N LEU A 8 13.40 -7.83 -48.39
CA LEU A 8 13.42 -6.67 -47.45
C LEU A 8 12.05 -5.91 -47.64
N PRO A 9 11.75 -4.69 -47.10
CA PRO A 9 12.09 -4.00 -45.84
C PRO A 9 10.84 -3.44 -45.09
N GLY A 10 10.94 -3.15 -43.78
CA GLY A 10 9.92 -2.37 -43.06
C GLY A 10 10.03 -2.44 -41.54
N SER A 11 10.85 -1.55 -40.97
CA SER A 11 11.07 -1.28 -39.54
C SER A 11 9.79 -1.20 -38.69
N ARG A 12 9.68 -2.03 -37.62
CA ARG A 12 9.79 -1.65 -36.19
C ARG A 12 9.09 -0.34 -35.79
N GLN A 13 8.01 -0.45 -35.00
CA GLN A 13 7.75 0.30 -33.75
C GLN A 13 6.31 0.01 -33.24
N CYS A 14 6.16 -0.96 -32.33
CA CYS A 14 5.04 -1.00 -31.40
C CYS A 14 5.63 -0.63 -30.04
N PHE A 15 5.47 0.63 -29.64
CA PHE A 15 5.89 1.12 -28.33
C PHE A 15 4.88 0.64 -27.28
N LEU A 16 5.22 -0.39 -26.51
CA LEU A 16 4.66 -0.57 -25.18
C LEU A 16 5.36 0.45 -24.27
N PHE A 17 4.64 1.49 -23.85
CA PHE A 17 5.08 2.34 -22.74
C PHE A 17 4.48 1.80 -21.44
N PHE A 18 5.18 0.87 -20.80
CA PHE A 18 5.11 0.73 -19.35
C PHE A 18 5.97 1.85 -18.76
N VAL A 19 5.32 2.78 -18.05
CA VAL A 19 6.00 3.80 -17.25
C VAL A 19 6.55 3.11 -16.01
N THR A 20 7.76 2.57 -16.12
CA THR A 20 8.60 2.41 -14.94
C THR A 20 8.97 3.80 -14.45
N LYS A 21 8.72 4.07 -13.16
CA LYS A 21 9.23 5.26 -12.46
C LYS A 21 10.76 5.21 -12.45
N SER A 22 11.42 5.66 -13.51
CA SER A 22 12.87 5.92 -13.50
C SER A 22 13.38 6.76 -14.67
N GLN A 23 12.54 7.54 -15.37
CA GLN A 23 13.04 8.51 -16.36
C GLN A 23 13.25 9.90 -15.76
N ASN A 24 14.32 10.04 -14.96
CA ASN A 24 14.96 11.34 -14.68
C ASN A 24 16.46 11.26 -14.34
N LEU A 25 17.13 10.12 -14.60
CA LEU A 25 18.54 9.96 -14.24
C LEU A 25 19.55 10.30 -15.35
N VAL A 26 19.13 10.40 -16.62
CA VAL A 26 20.09 10.66 -17.73
C VAL A 26 20.07 12.11 -18.24
N MET A 27 19.04 12.90 -17.95
CA MET A 27 19.02 14.35 -18.25
C MET A 27 19.76 15.22 -17.21
N ASN A 28 20.28 14.62 -16.14
CA ASN A 28 21.07 15.34 -15.14
C ASN A 28 22.57 15.36 -15.46
N HIS A 29 23.10 14.44 -16.28
CA HIS A 29 24.55 14.35 -16.44
C HIS A 29 25.15 15.45 -17.35
N ILE A 30 24.38 16.00 -18.29
CA ILE A 30 24.83 17.09 -19.17
C ILE A 30 24.61 18.48 -18.54
N PHE A 31 23.64 18.62 -17.63
CA PHE A 31 23.49 19.83 -16.81
C PHE A 31 24.51 19.89 -15.66
N PHE A 32 24.98 18.76 -15.14
CA PHE A 32 25.96 18.73 -14.05
C PHE A 32 27.37 19.19 -14.48
N VAL A 33 27.76 18.95 -15.74
CA VAL A 33 29.12 19.27 -16.19
C VAL A 33 29.31 20.76 -16.51
N ASN A 34 28.25 21.48 -16.89
CA ASN A 34 28.34 22.92 -17.21
C ASN A 34 28.09 23.85 -16.03
N TRP A 35 27.63 23.34 -14.88
CA TRP A 35 27.40 24.16 -13.69
C TRP A 35 28.66 24.34 -12.82
N TYR A 36 29.72 23.57 -13.09
CA TYR A 36 30.97 23.62 -12.32
C TYR A 36 31.97 24.71 -12.76
N GLN A 37 31.63 25.53 -13.76
CA GLN A 37 32.53 26.57 -14.29
C GLN A 37 32.04 28.02 -14.10
N SER A 38 30.92 28.24 -13.41
CA SER A 38 30.44 29.59 -13.09
C SER A 38 30.33 29.73 -11.57
N GLY A 39 31.31 30.40 -10.96
CA GLY A 39 31.41 30.55 -9.51
C GLY A 39 30.33 31.47 -8.93
N ASP A 40 29.21 30.88 -8.53
CA ASP A 40 28.21 31.55 -7.70
C ASP A 40 27.83 30.67 -6.49
N LYS A 41 27.58 31.31 -5.35
CA LYS A 41 27.48 30.67 -4.01
C LYS A 41 26.33 29.64 -3.96
N GLY A 42 26.66 28.35 -3.95
CA GLY A 42 25.69 27.25 -3.87
C GLY A 42 25.11 27.03 -2.47
N MET A 43 23.81 26.68 -2.43
CA MET A 43 23.06 26.25 -1.24
C MET A 43 23.73 25.06 -0.53
N THR A 44 23.62 25.03 0.79
CA THR A 44 24.19 23.99 1.66
C THR A 44 23.34 22.72 1.69
N LYS A 45 23.96 21.58 2.04
CA LYS A 45 23.36 20.24 2.13
C LYS A 45 22.04 20.17 2.93
N ASN A 46 21.81 21.13 3.83
CA ASN A 46 20.60 21.25 4.65
C ASN A 46 19.40 21.85 3.89
N GLU A 47 19.62 22.60 2.82
CA GLU A 47 18.55 23.23 2.01
C GLU A 47 17.96 22.24 0.98
N LEU A 48 18.67 21.13 0.70
CA LEU A 48 18.21 20.04 -0.18
C LEU A 48 17.32 19.00 0.55
N ILE A 49 17.33 18.99 1.89
CA ILE A 49 16.46 18.11 2.70
C ILE A 49 14.98 18.49 2.55
N LEU A 50 14.69 19.76 2.26
CA LEU A 50 13.33 20.27 2.01
C LEU A 50 12.65 19.69 0.76
N PHE A 51 13.39 19.05 -0.14
CA PHE A 51 12.87 18.45 -1.37
C PHE A 51 12.93 16.92 -1.39
N LYS A 52 13.38 16.30 -0.30
CA LYS A 52 13.39 14.84 -0.17
C LYS A 52 11.98 14.40 0.25
N LYS A 53 11.27 13.69 -0.64
CA LYS A 53 10.06 12.95 -0.26
C LYS A 53 10.46 11.83 0.70
N ASP A 54 9.81 11.74 1.85
CA ASP A 54 9.86 10.58 2.73
C ASP A 54 9.15 9.41 2.07
N THR A 55 9.95 8.52 1.46
CA THR A 55 9.54 7.16 1.13
C THR A 55 10.11 6.27 2.21
N ASP A 56 9.33 6.02 3.26
CA ASP A 56 9.77 5.22 4.41
C ASP A 56 10.13 3.79 3.97
N ALA A 57 11.38 3.41 4.20
CA ALA A 57 11.97 2.15 3.74
C ALA A 57 11.29 0.92 4.38
N VAL A 58 10.63 1.06 5.54
CA VAL A 58 10.01 -0.07 6.26
C VAL A 58 8.76 -0.60 5.54
N GLY A 59 7.86 0.27 5.07
CA GLY A 59 6.65 -0.14 4.37
C GLY A 59 6.93 -0.76 3.00
N SER A 60 7.89 -0.19 2.27
CA SER A 60 8.33 -0.73 0.98
C SER A 60 9.03 -2.07 1.14
N ASN A 61 9.95 -2.20 2.11
CA ASN A 61 10.62 -3.48 2.40
C ASN A 61 9.62 -4.56 2.85
N ARG A 62 8.60 -4.19 3.64
CA ARG A 62 7.52 -5.10 4.04
C ARG A 62 6.74 -5.62 2.83
N GLY A 63 6.39 -4.72 1.90
CA GLY A 63 5.74 -5.09 0.64
C GLY A 63 6.56 -6.08 -0.18
N PHE A 64 7.86 -5.80 -0.37
CA PHE A 64 8.76 -6.69 -1.11
C PHE A 64 8.90 -8.07 -0.46
N ILE A 65 9.06 -8.13 0.87
CA ILE A 65 9.16 -9.41 1.58
C ILE A 65 7.88 -10.22 1.43
N TYR A 66 6.73 -9.59 1.61
CA TYR A 66 5.44 -10.25 1.47
C TYR A 66 5.25 -10.82 0.06
N GLN A 67 5.59 -10.05 -0.98
CA GLN A 67 5.57 -10.51 -2.37
C GLN A 67 6.56 -11.66 -2.61
N TYR A 68 7.77 -11.61 -2.06
CA TYR A 68 8.76 -12.69 -2.21
C TYR A 68 8.26 -13.99 -1.56
N LEU A 69 7.61 -13.89 -0.41
CA LEU A 69 7.00 -15.04 0.27
C LEU A 69 5.85 -15.64 -0.54
N LYS A 70 4.93 -14.82 -1.05
CA LYS A 70 3.85 -15.28 -1.95
C LYS A 70 4.41 -15.92 -3.22
N THR A 71 5.44 -15.33 -3.82
CA THR A 71 6.16 -15.90 -4.97
C THR A 71 6.78 -17.25 -4.64
N LEU A 72 7.44 -17.39 -3.47
CA LEU A 72 8.04 -18.63 -3.02
C LEU A 72 6.99 -19.73 -2.81
N ILE A 73 5.91 -19.43 -2.10
CA ILE A 73 4.81 -20.36 -1.86
C ILE A 73 4.23 -20.86 -3.20
N GLN A 74 4.02 -19.95 -4.16
CA GLN A 74 3.55 -20.31 -5.49
C GLN A 74 4.54 -21.22 -6.23
N TRP A 75 5.84 -20.91 -6.17
CA TRP A 75 6.88 -21.72 -6.83
C TRP A 75 6.98 -23.13 -6.24
N LEU A 76 6.99 -23.24 -4.91
CA LEU A 76 7.01 -24.52 -4.20
C LEU A 76 5.74 -25.33 -4.47
N THR A 77 4.58 -24.68 -4.49
CA THR A 77 3.29 -25.31 -4.79
C THR A 77 3.25 -25.84 -6.23
N ASN A 78 3.73 -25.05 -7.20
CA ASN A 78 3.83 -25.49 -8.59
C ASN A 78 4.71 -26.73 -8.72
N TYR A 79 5.87 -26.72 -8.07
CA TYR A 79 6.78 -27.86 -8.08
C TYR A 79 6.18 -29.11 -7.43
N LYS A 80 5.62 -28.96 -6.23
CA LYS A 80 4.95 -30.04 -5.47
C LYS A 80 3.82 -30.68 -6.28
N ASN A 81 3.02 -29.85 -6.95
CA ASN A 81 1.87 -30.28 -7.75
C ASN A 81 2.23 -30.63 -9.20
N LYS A 82 3.51 -30.54 -9.59
CA LYS A 82 4.01 -30.77 -10.95
C LYS A 82 3.31 -29.91 -12.01
N ILE A 83 2.99 -28.67 -11.64
CA ILE A 83 2.44 -27.66 -12.55
C ILE A 83 3.60 -27.11 -13.37
N ASP A 84 3.55 -27.32 -14.68
CA ASP A 84 4.57 -26.88 -15.63
C ASP A 84 4.30 -25.44 -16.08
N SER A 85 4.54 -24.51 -15.16
CA SER A 85 4.37 -23.07 -15.39
C SER A 85 5.63 -22.31 -15.01
N VAL A 86 5.96 -21.30 -15.81
CA VAL A 86 7.04 -20.35 -15.56
C VAL A 86 6.48 -19.18 -14.76
N ILE A 87 7.14 -18.81 -13.66
CA ILE A 87 6.80 -17.62 -12.86
C ILE A 87 7.80 -16.52 -13.21
N TYR A 88 7.33 -15.39 -13.72
CA TYR A 88 8.10 -14.17 -13.88
C TYR A 88 7.88 -13.25 -12.69
N CYS A 89 8.96 -12.73 -12.13
CA CYS A 89 8.96 -11.82 -10.99
C CYS A 89 9.11 -10.37 -11.48
N GLU A 90 8.26 -9.45 -11.03
CA GLU A 90 8.36 -8.02 -11.41
C GLU A 90 8.34 -7.81 -12.94
N VAL A 91 7.47 -8.55 -13.64
CA VAL A 91 7.28 -8.47 -15.10
C VAL A 91 5.79 -8.33 -15.38
N GLU A 92 5.41 -7.18 -15.95
CA GLU A 92 4.02 -6.75 -16.27
C GLU A 92 3.10 -6.54 -15.05
N ASP A 93 3.26 -7.36 -14.01
CA ASP A 93 2.70 -7.21 -12.68
C ASP A 93 3.69 -7.76 -11.62
N ASP A 94 3.30 -7.78 -10.35
CA ASP A 94 4.17 -8.25 -9.25
C ASP A 94 4.61 -9.71 -9.47
N ILE A 95 3.67 -10.56 -9.91
CA ILE A 95 3.89 -11.96 -10.26
C ILE A 95 3.11 -12.30 -11.53
N LYS A 96 3.79 -12.88 -12.53
CA LYS A 96 3.16 -13.41 -13.75
C LYS A 96 3.45 -14.90 -13.87
N GLN A 97 2.43 -15.73 -13.94
CA GLN A 97 2.55 -17.16 -14.17
C GLN A 97 2.11 -17.50 -15.59
N LEU A 98 2.96 -18.17 -16.36
CA LEU A 98 2.70 -18.57 -17.75
C LEU A 98 2.79 -20.09 -17.89
N ASN A 99 1.73 -20.71 -18.36
CA ASN A 99 1.76 -22.10 -18.81
C ASN A 99 1.55 -22.14 -20.32
N ILE A 100 2.65 -22.35 -21.05
CA ILE A 100 2.66 -22.35 -22.51
C ILE A 100 1.83 -23.51 -23.07
N LYS A 101 1.85 -24.68 -22.42
CA LYS A 101 1.13 -25.89 -22.89
C LYS A 101 -0.38 -25.70 -22.82
N GLU A 102 -0.86 -25.06 -21.76
CA GLU A 102 -2.30 -24.82 -21.55
C GLU A 102 -2.77 -23.48 -22.13
N SER A 103 -1.84 -22.64 -22.59
CA SER A 103 -2.12 -21.26 -23.02
C SER A 103 -2.86 -20.47 -21.95
N THR A 104 -2.45 -20.65 -20.69
CA THR A 104 -2.97 -19.93 -19.53
C THR A 104 -1.93 -18.95 -19.01
N VAL A 105 -2.41 -17.80 -18.55
CA VAL A 105 -1.58 -16.78 -17.91
C VAL A 105 -2.32 -16.23 -16.69
N ILE A 106 -1.61 -16.10 -15.58
CA ILE A 106 -2.15 -15.53 -14.34
C ILE A 106 -1.28 -14.33 -13.98
N PHE A 107 -1.92 -13.19 -13.77
CA PHE A 107 -1.26 -11.98 -13.29
C PHE A 107 -1.73 -11.72 -11.86
N THR A 108 -0.81 -11.63 -10.92
CA THR A 108 -1.12 -11.37 -9.52
C THR A 108 -0.50 -10.06 -9.09
N GLN A 109 -1.34 -9.14 -8.66
CA GLN A 109 -0.95 -7.93 -7.96
C GLN A 109 -1.04 -8.19 -6.46
N VAL A 110 0.08 -7.99 -5.75
CA VAL A 110 0.21 -8.24 -4.33
C VAL A 110 0.27 -6.92 -3.55
N LYS A 111 -0.44 -6.85 -2.43
CA LYS A 111 -0.52 -5.64 -1.60
C LYS A 111 -0.45 -6.00 -0.11
N CYS A 112 0.61 -5.54 0.58
CA CYS A 112 0.75 -5.68 2.03
C CYS A 112 0.50 -4.35 2.77
N TYR A 113 -0.69 -4.17 3.32
CA TYR A 113 -1.15 -2.92 3.92
C TYR A 113 -1.64 -3.12 5.35
N SER A 114 -1.75 -2.02 6.10
CA SER A 114 -2.50 -1.98 7.36
C SER A 114 -3.97 -1.58 7.16
N SER A 115 -4.29 -0.95 6.03
CA SER A 115 -5.64 -0.45 5.70
C SER A 115 -6.47 -1.45 4.90
N VAL A 116 -7.78 -1.43 5.13
CA VAL A 116 -8.77 -2.22 4.38
C VAL A 116 -8.99 -1.67 2.97
N PHE A 117 -9.40 -2.54 2.05
CA PHE A 117 -9.66 -2.17 0.65
C PHE A 117 -11.15 -2.07 0.30
N ASN A 118 -11.47 -1.22 -0.68
CA ASN A 118 -12.77 -1.15 -1.36
C ASN A 118 -12.57 -0.79 -2.84
N LEU A 119 -13.61 -0.92 -3.66
CA LEU A 119 -13.58 -0.62 -5.10
C LEU A 119 -13.24 0.84 -5.42
N ASP A 120 -13.34 1.74 -4.45
CA ASP A 120 -12.91 3.13 -4.61
C ASP A 120 -11.44 3.38 -4.22
N SER A 121 -10.74 2.40 -3.64
CA SER A 121 -9.30 2.46 -3.35
C SER A 121 -8.47 2.62 -4.64
N ASP A 122 -7.50 3.54 -4.62
CA ASP A 122 -6.65 3.82 -5.78
C ASP A 122 -5.86 2.60 -6.25
N GLU A 123 -5.40 1.76 -5.32
CA GLU A 123 -4.70 0.52 -5.61
C GLU A 123 -5.59 -0.44 -6.41
N ILE A 124 -6.85 -0.62 -6.01
CA ILE A 124 -7.81 -1.46 -6.73
C ILE A 124 -8.12 -0.87 -8.10
N LYS A 125 -8.35 0.45 -8.19
CA LYS A 125 -8.63 1.11 -9.48
C LYS A 125 -7.49 0.95 -10.46
N LYS A 126 -6.25 1.17 -10.02
CA LYS A 126 -5.03 1.00 -10.82
C LYS A 126 -4.83 -0.45 -11.24
N SER A 127 -5.05 -1.40 -10.32
CA SER A 127 -4.91 -2.83 -10.60
C SER A 127 -5.93 -3.29 -11.64
N LEU A 128 -7.21 -2.92 -11.47
CA LEU A 128 -8.25 -3.22 -12.46
C LEU A 128 -7.94 -2.63 -13.85
N TYR A 129 -7.40 -1.42 -13.90
CA TYR A 129 -6.98 -0.81 -15.15
C TYR A 129 -5.78 -1.55 -15.78
N ASN A 130 -4.75 -1.88 -15.01
CA ASN A 130 -3.60 -2.67 -15.48
C ASN A 130 -4.04 -4.04 -16.01
N PHE A 131 -4.84 -4.76 -15.22
CA PHE A 131 -5.42 -6.05 -15.59
C PHE A 131 -6.23 -5.97 -16.89
N PHE A 132 -7.02 -4.91 -17.09
CA PHE A 132 -7.77 -4.74 -18.33
C PHE A 132 -6.85 -4.50 -19.53
N VAL A 133 -5.77 -3.74 -19.38
CA VAL A 133 -4.74 -3.60 -20.43
C VAL A 133 -4.10 -4.95 -20.76
N LEU A 134 -3.71 -5.72 -19.74
CA LEU A 134 -3.14 -7.05 -19.91
C LEU A 134 -4.14 -8.02 -20.55
N PHE A 135 -5.42 -7.94 -20.21
CA PHE A 135 -6.49 -8.69 -20.86
C PHE A 135 -6.55 -8.45 -22.37
N LEU A 136 -6.40 -7.20 -22.80
CA LEU A 136 -6.39 -6.87 -24.22
C LEU A 136 -5.10 -7.33 -24.93
N ILE A 137 -3.95 -7.26 -24.26
CA ILE A 137 -2.66 -7.73 -24.79
C ILE A 137 -2.67 -9.26 -24.94
N TYR A 138 -3.19 -9.97 -23.94
CA TYR A 138 -3.16 -11.43 -23.84
C TYR A 138 -4.51 -12.08 -24.22
N LYS A 139 -5.29 -11.46 -25.12
CA LYS A 139 -6.62 -11.94 -25.54
C LYS A 139 -6.66 -13.40 -26.02
N ASP A 140 -5.55 -13.89 -26.57
CA ASP A 140 -5.43 -15.25 -27.11
C ASP A 140 -5.13 -16.30 -26.00
N TYR A 141 -4.93 -15.84 -24.77
CA TYR A 141 -4.69 -16.67 -23.58
C TYR A 141 -5.93 -16.74 -22.69
N LYS A 142 -6.01 -17.83 -21.94
CA LYS A 142 -6.91 -17.94 -20.79
C LYS A 142 -6.28 -17.20 -19.61
N CYS A 143 -6.67 -15.95 -19.45
CA CYS A 143 -6.13 -15.08 -18.40
C CYS A 143 -6.92 -15.21 -17.10
N GLU A 144 -6.23 -15.13 -15.97
CA GLU A 144 -6.78 -14.84 -14.64
C GLU A 144 -6.02 -13.65 -14.05
N PHE A 145 -6.73 -12.75 -13.37
CA PHE A 145 -6.19 -11.52 -12.80
C PHE A 145 -6.48 -11.49 -11.31
N CYS A 146 -5.46 -11.76 -10.50
CA CYS A 146 -5.59 -11.91 -9.06
C CYS A 146 -5.14 -10.61 -8.36
N PHE A 147 -6.01 -10.02 -7.55
CA PHE A 147 -5.61 -9.03 -6.57
C PHE A 147 -5.56 -9.68 -5.20
N GLU A 148 -4.38 -9.66 -4.59
CA GLU A 148 -4.11 -10.35 -3.34
C GLU A 148 -3.61 -9.38 -2.26
N SER A 149 -4.20 -9.46 -1.08
CA SER A 149 -3.79 -8.66 0.07
C SER A 149 -3.96 -9.36 1.40
N ASN A 150 -3.11 -8.98 2.36
CA ASN A 150 -3.24 -9.43 3.74
C ASN A 150 -4.48 -8.85 4.45
N THR A 151 -5.03 -7.72 4.00
CA THR A 151 -6.09 -7.02 4.75
C THR A 151 -7.49 -7.51 4.39
N ARG A 152 -8.48 -7.12 5.20
CA ARG A 152 -9.90 -7.38 4.93
C ARG A 152 -10.51 -6.36 3.95
N ILE A 153 -11.67 -6.71 3.39
CA ILE A 153 -12.52 -5.79 2.63
C ILE A 153 -13.21 -4.82 3.60
N SER A 154 -13.36 -3.56 3.20
CA SER A 154 -14.15 -2.57 3.95
C SER A 154 -15.58 -3.06 4.17
N GLY A 155 -16.09 -2.89 5.40
CA GLY A 155 -17.46 -3.27 5.76
C GLY A 155 -18.56 -2.59 4.92
N LYS A 156 -18.24 -1.46 4.26
CA LYS A 156 -19.15 -0.66 3.46
C LYS A 156 -19.25 -1.10 2.01
N ASP A 157 -18.32 -1.90 1.52
CA ASP A 157 -18.29 -2.34 0.12
C ASP A 157 -19.02 -3.67 -0.07
N SER A 158 -20.34 -3.60 -0.03
CA SER A 158 -21.19 -4.78 -0.23
C SER A 158 -21.03 -5.42 -1.61
N LEU A 159 -20.61 -4.65 -2.62
CA LEU A 159 -20.41 -5.15 -3.97
C LEU A 159 -19.14 -6.00 -4.05
N LEU A 160 -18.00 -5.50 -3.55
CA LEU A 160 -16.76 -6.26 -3.51
C LEU A 160 -16.89 -7.51 -2.63
N GLN A 161 -17.53 -7.40 -1.46
CA GLN A 161 -17.79 -8.55 -0.59
C GLN A 161 -18.63 -9.63 -1.31
N SER A 162 -19.65 -9.22 -2.05
CA SER A 162 -20.50 -10.15 -2.80
C SER A 162 -19.74 -10.76 -3.98
N TRP A 163 -18.91 -9.96 -4.66
CA TRP A 163 -18.06 -10.41 -5.76
C TRP A 163 -17.07 -11.47 -5.26
N VAL A 164 -16.36 -11.23 -4.16
CA VAL A 164 -15.42 -12.21 -3.58
C VAL A 164 -16.15 -13.51 -3.20
N LYS A 165 -17.34 -13.43 -2.58
CA LYS A 165 -18.11 -14.63 -2.19
C LYS A 165 -18.60 -15.45 -3.38
N GLN A 166 -18.85 -14.82 -4.52
CA GLN A 166 -19.35 -15.46 -5.73
C GLN A 166 -18.31 -15.52 -6.85
N GLN A 167 -17.04 -15.31 -6.54
CA GLN A 167 -15.97 -15.44 -7.52
C GLN A 167 -15.97 -16.86 -8.12
N LYS A 168 -15.61 -16.99 -9.40
CA LYS A 168 -15.70 -18.22 -10.22
C LYS A 168 -17.11 -18.67 -10.64
N VAL A 169 -18.17 -18.25 -9.94
CA VAL A 169 -19.57 -18.53 -10.31
C VAL A 169 -20.37 -17.26 -10.60
N LEU A 170 -19.70 -16.11 -10.72
CA LEU A 170 -20.33 -14.81 -10.91
C LEU A 170 -21.27 -14.76 -12.13
N LYS A 171 -20.95 -15.53 -13.20
CA LYS A 171 -21.80 -15.66 -14.39
C LYS A 171 -23.20 -16.20 -14.11
N GLU A 172 -23.39 -16.93 -13.01
CA GLU A 172 -24.67 -17.52 -12.64
C GLU A 172 -25.58 -16.52 -11.90
N ASN A 173 -25.02 -15.40 -11.41
CA ASN A 173 -25.78 -14.33 -10.76
C ASN A 173 -25.79 -13.08 -11.64
N GLU A 174 -26.77 -13.00 -12.54
CA GLU A 174 -26.89 -11.91 -13.52
C GLU A 174 -26.94 -10.52 -12.86
N GLU A 175 -27.62 -10.37 -11.73
CA GLU A 175 -27.75 -9.08 -11.04
C GLU A 175 -26.39 -8.63 -10.47
N LEU A 176 -25.69 -9.52 -9.77
CA LEU A 176 -24.38 -9.20 -9.21
C LEU A 176 -23.34 -8.96 -10.31
N LEU A 177 -23.35 -9.79 -11.36
CA LEU A 177 -22.48 -9.61 -12.52
C LEU A 177 -22.70 -8.23 -13.14
N GLU A 178 -23.95 -7.82 -13.37
CA GLU A 178 -24.29 -6.53 -13.96
C GLU A 178 -23.77 -5.37 -13.09
N GLN A 179 -23.88 -5.47 -11.76
CA GLN A 179 -23.32 -4.47 -10.84
C GLN A 179 -21.79 -4.40 -10.92
N CYS A 180 -21.10 -5.54 -10.91
CA CYS A 180 -19.64 -5.62 -11.05
C CYS A 180 -19.18 -5.02 -12.38
N VAL A 181 -19.82 -5.39 -13.50
CA VAL A 181 -19.48 -4.90 -14.85
C VAL A 181 -19.69 -3.40 -14.96
N ASN A 182 -20.79 -2.86 -14.42
CA ASN A 182 -21.03 -1.42 -14.40
C ASN A 182 -19.98 -0.66 -13.57
N LYS A 183 -19.64 -1.16 -12.37
CA LYS A 183 -18.64 -0.50 -11.52
C LYS A 183 -17.24 -0.61 -12.10
N THR A 184 -16.86 -1.76 -12.66
CA THR A 184 -15.57 -1.92 -13.37
C THR A 184 -15.49 -0.98 -14.56
N GLN A 185 -16.53 -0.88 -15.37
CA GLN A 185 -16.55 0.02 -16.52
C GLN A 185 -16.44 1.50 -16.12
N GLU A 186 -17.09 1.91 -15.03
CA GLU A 186 -16.94 3.24 -14.42
C GLU A 186 -15.48 3.51 -14.02
N ILE A 187 -14.86 2.58 -13.28
CA ILE A 187 -13.47 2.67 -12.84
C ILE A 187 -12.52 2.78 -14.04
N LEU A 188 -12.68 1.91 -15.04
CA LEU A 188 -11.84 1.91 -16.24
C LEU A 188 -11.93 3.23 -17.00
N LYS A 189 -13.13 3.82 -17.11
CA LYS A 189 -13.32 5.13 -17.75
C LYS A 189 -12.61 6.24 -16.98
N ASP A 190 -12.78 6.30 -15.66
CA ASP A 190 -12.16 7.34 -14.82
C ASP A 190 -10.63 7.27 -14.88
N VAL A 191 -10.05 6.08 -14.73
CA VAL A 191 -8.59 5.88 -14.80
C VAL A 191 -8.07 6.18 -16.21
N PHE A 192 -8.76 5.68 -17.26
CA PHE A 192 -8.38 5.93 -18.65
C PHE A 192 -8.34 7.42 -19.00
N GLU A 193 -9.35 8.19 -18.59
CA GLU A 193 -9.40 9.63 -18.89
C GLU A 193 -8.25 10.40 -18.23
N LYS A 194 -7.88 10.02 -17.00
CA LYS A 194 -6.73 10.57 -16.29
C LYS A 194 -5.41 10.23 -17.00
N GLU A 195 -5.22 8.97 -17.38
CA GLU A 195 -4.01 8.51 -18.07
C GLU A 195 -3.87 9.13 -19.47
N LEU A 196 -4.95 9.16 -20.26
CA LEU A 196 -4.94 9.80 -21.56
C LEU A 196 -4.57 11.28 -21.45
N GLN A 197 -5.12 12.00 -20.47
CA GLN A 197 -4.81 13.40 -20.24
C GLN A 197 -3.36 13.61 -19.77
N SER A 198 -2.81 12.69 -18.97
CA SER A 198 -1.43 12.74 -18.47
C SER A 198 -0.42 12.65 -19.63
N LEU A 199 -0.72 11.85 -20.66
CA LEU A 199 0.09 11.71 -21.87
C LEU A 199 -0.13 12.88 -22.85
N ARG A 200 -1.38 13.29 -23.03
CA ARG A 200 -1.79 14.35 -23.97
C ARG A 200 -1.27 15.73 -23.57
N GLY A 201 -1.36 16.07 -22.28
CA GLY A 201 -1.03 17.39 -21.75
C GLY A 201 0.41 17.87 -22.08
N PRO A 202 1.44 17.05 -21.84
CA PRO A 202 2.82 17.36 -22.19
C PRO A 202 3.04 17.61 -23.69
N ILE A 203 2.42 16.81 -24.57
CA ILE A 203 2.54 16.96 -26.03
C ILE A 203 1.95 18.32 -26.45
N ILE A 204 0.72 18.64 -26.02
CA ILE A 204 0.07 19.93 -26.31
C ILE A 204 0.92 21.09 -25.80
N LYS A 205 1.50 20.99 -24.60
CA LYS A 205 2.37 22.03 -24.04
C LYS A 205 3.65 22.20 -24.86
N LYS A 206 4.26 21.11 -25.32
CA LYS A 206 5.44 21.14 -26.21
C LYS A 206 5.09 21.81 -27.54
N ILE A 207 3.97 21.45 -28.17
CA ILE A 207 3.49 22.06 -29.42
C ILE A 207 3.38 23.57 -29.26
N LYS A 208 2.63 24.04 -28.24
CA LYS A 208 2.45 25.48 -27.98
C LYS A 208 3.78 26.23 -27.81
N SER A 209 4.69 25.66 -27.01
CA SER A 209 6.02 26.26 -26.79
C SER A 209 6.86 26.33 -28.08
N ARG A 210 6.74 25.34 -28.98
CA ARG A 210 7.44 25.36 -30.28
C ARG A 210 6.80 26.34 -31.26
N GLU A 211 5.47 26.45 -31.27
CA GLU A 211 4.72 27.43 -32.07
C GLU A 211 5.06 28.87 -31.67
N GLU A 212 5.29 29.15 -30.39
CA GLU A 212 5.80 30.44 -29.90
C GLU A 212 7.22 30.71 -30.41
N LYS A 213 8.13 29.74 -30.27
CA LYS A 213 9.52 29.86 -30.77
C LYS A 213 9.60 30.03 -32.28
N LEU A 214 8.65 29.46 -33.03
CA LEU A 214 8.58 29.60 -34.49
C LEU A 214 8.38 31.07 -34.91
N LYS A 215 7.65 31.85 -34.12
CA LYS A 215 7.39 33.29 -34.40
C LYS A 215 8.66 34.12 -34.32
N GLU A 216 9.61 33.75 -33.46
CA GLU A 216 10.80 34.55 -33.13
C GLU A 216 12.09 34.02 -33.79
N SER A 217 12.07 32.83 -34.39
CA SER A 217 13.27 32.13 -34.87
C SER A 217 13.56 32.34 -36.36
N THR A 218 14.85 32.41 -36.70
CA THR A 218 15.38 32.34 -38.07
C THR A 218 15.46 30.92 -38.63
N ARG A 219 15.35 29.88 -37.78
CA ARG A 219 15.38 28.45 -38.16
C ARG A 219 13.97 27.86 -38.21
N ARG A 220 13.12 28.41 -39.07
CA ARG A 220 11.68 28.08 -39.12
C ARG A 220 11.42 26.63 -39.56
N ASP A 221 12.10 26.16 -40.59
CA ASP A 221 11.84 24.82 -41.17
C ASP A 221 12.08 23.68 -40.16
N LYS A 222 13.13 23.78 -39.34
CA LYS A 222 13.43 22.78 -38.30
C LYS A 222 12.36 22.77 -37.21
N ILE A 223 11.93 23.95 -36.77
CA ILE A 223 10.91 24.07 -35.71
C ILE A 223 9.55 23.62 -36.24
N GLN A 224 9.22 23.93 -37.49
CA GLN A 224 7.99 23.46 -38.14
C GLN A 224 7.96 21.93 -38.20
N LYS A 225 9.05 21.29 -38.62
CA LYS A 225 9.15 19.83 -38.62
C LYS A 225 8.94 19.23 -37.22
N GLU A 226 9.56 19.80 -36.18
CA GLU A 226 9.35 19.34 -34.80
C GLU A 226 7.89 19.49 -34.33
N ILE A 227 7.18 20.53 -34.79
CA ILE A 227 5.75 20.71 -34.51
C ILE A 227 4.92 19.65 -35.23
N ASP A 228 5.23 19.38 -36.50
CA ASP A 228 4.51 18.39 -37.30
C ASP A 228 4.71 16.97 -36.72
N ASP A 229 5.94 16.63 -36.32
CA ASP A 229 6.24 15.36 -35.65
C ASP A 229 5.43 15.20 -34.35
N LEU A 230 5.34 16.26 -33.52
CA LEU A 230 4.52 16.25 -32.29
C LEU A 230 3.01 16.19 -32.56
N LYS A 231 2.54 16.78 -33.67
CA LYS A 231 1.13 16.72 -34.07
C LYS A 231 0.75 15.32 -34.53
N ASN A 232 1.63 14.66 -35.28
CA ASN A 232 1.46 13.26 -35.65
C ASN A 232 1.45 12.35 -34.41
N GLU A 233 2.39 12.56 -33.46
CA GLU A 233 2.40 11.83 -32.17
C GLU A 233 1.09 12.01 -31.40
N LEU A 234 0.53 13.23 -31.41
CA LEU A 234 -0.76 13.52 -30.78
C LEU A 234 -1.93 12.81 -31.49
N GLU A 235 -1.93 12.78 -32.81
CA GLU A 235 -2.96 12.11 -33.62
C GLU A 235 -2.92 10.59 -33.39
N ASP A 236 -1.73 9.98 -33.36
CA ASP A 236 -1.54 8.56 -33.05
C ASP A 236 -2.04 8.22 -31.64
N LEU A 237 -1.76 9.08 -30.65
CA LEU A 237 -2.26 8.94 -29.28
C LEU A 237 -3.79 9.05 -29.22
N GLU A 238 -4.39 10.02 -29.91
CA GLU A 238 -5.85 10.20 -29.94
C GLU A 238 -6.55 9.03 -30.63
N SER A 239 -5.98 8.50 -31.71
CA SER A 239 -6.46 7.30 -32.40
C SER A 239 -6.42 6.07 -31.49
N SER A 240 -5.28 5.84 -30.82
CA SER A 240 -5.12 4.74 -29.85
C SER A 240 -6.08 4.89 -28.66
N GLY A 241 -6.27 6.11 -28.17
CA GLY A 241 -7.23 6.42 -27.12
C GLY A 241 -8.67 6.10 -27.53
N GLN A 242 -9.05 6.38 -28.78
CA GLN A 242 -10.38 6.05 -29.29
C GLN A 242 -10.59 4.53 -29.40
N GLN A 243 -9.56 3.78 -29.76
CA GLN A 243 -9.60 2.30 -29.77
C GLN A 243 -9.79 1.75 -28.35
N MET A 244 -9.00 2.21 -27.39
CA MET A 244 -9.13 1.81 -25.97
C MET A 244 -10.52 2.15 -25.42
N LYS A 245 -11.04 3.34 -25.73
CA LYS A 245 -12.41 3.74 -25.34
C LYS A 245 -13.47 2.84 -25.96
N THR A 246 -13.25 2.32 -27.16
CA THR A 246 -14.16 1.35 -27.79
C THR A 246 -14.15 0.03 -27.01
N GLN A 247 -12.97 -0.46 -26.63
CA GLN A 247 -12.83 -1.68 -25.80
C GLN A 247 -13.47 -1.52 -24.42
N ILE A 248 -13.28 -0.37 -23.76
CA ILE A 248 -13.92 -0.09 -22.45
C ILE A 248 -15.45 -0.03 -22.58
N ASN A 249 -15.98 0.36 -23.73
CA ASN A 249 -17.42 0.43 -23.98
C ASN A 249 -18.02 -0.88 -24.53
N ASP A 250 -17.19 -1.84 -24.92
CA ASP A 250 -17.65 -3.14 -25.39
C ASP A 250 -18.10 -4.00 -24.21
N ARG A 251 -19.41 -4.24 -24.13
CA ARG A 251 -20.03 -4.87 -22.98
C ARG A 251 -19.58 -6.32 -22.82
N ASP A 252 -19.46 -7.06 -23.90
CA ASP A 252 -19.11 -8.48 -23.88
C ASP A 252 -17.65 -8.65 -23.39
N SER A 253 -16.77 -7.76 -23.85
CA SER A 253 -15.37 -7.67 -23.41
C SER A 253 -15.25 -7.40 -21.90
N ILE A 254 -16.02 -6.46 -21.34
CA ILE A 254 -16.00 -6.19 -19.89
C ILE A 254 -16.60 -7.36 -19.09
N ILE A 255 -17.67 -7.99 -19.58
CA ILE A 255 -18.24 -9.18 -18.93
C ILE A 255 -17.19 -10.29 -18.87
N GLU A 256 -16.49 -10.55 -19.98
CA GLU A 256 -15.44 -11.55 -20.02
C GLU A 256 -14.30 -11.21 -19.05
N PHE A 257 -13.84 -9.96 -19.07
CA PHE A 257 -12.79 -9.46 -18.18
C PHE A 257 -13.16 -9.61 -16.70
N VAL A 258 -14.33 -9.13 -16.28
CA VAL A 258 -14.81 -9.16 -14.88
C VAL A 258 -14.86 -10.59 -14.34
N ASN A 259 -15.22 -11.56 -15.18
CA ASN A 259 -15.26 -12.97 -14.79
C ASN A 259 -13.87 -13.62 -14.65
N ARG A 260 -12.82 -12.96 -15.12
CA ARG A 260 -11.42 -13.40 -14.99
C ARG A 260 -10.70 -12.72 -13.81
N VAL A 261 -11.35 -11.77 -13.12
CA VAL A 261 -10.79 -11.12 -11.93
C VAL A 261 -11.09 -11.97 -10.69
N VAL A 262 -10.05 -12.21 -9.90
CA VAL A 262 -10.07 -12.98 -8.64
C VAL A 262 -9.56 -12.10 -7.51
N TRP A 263 -10.20 -12.22 -6.35
CA TRP A 263 -9.88 -11.44 -5.16
C TRP A 263 -9.48 -12.36 -4.01
N VAL A 264 -8.34 -12.06 -3.39
CA VAL A 264 -7.81 -12.79 -2.24
C VAL A 264 -7.52 -11.81 -1.10
N PHE A 265 -8.16 -12.03 0.04
CA PHE A 265 -8.06 -11.20 1.25
C PHE A 265 -7.87 -12.12 2.45
N ASP A 266 -6.69 -12.09 3.08
CA ASP A 266 -6.30 -13.03 4.15
C ASP A 266 -6.83 -12.61 5.56
N GLU A 267 -7.33 -11.37 5.71
CA GLU A 267 -7.85 -10.77 6.96
C GLU A 267 -6.85 -10.64 8.13
N ASP A 268 -5.55 -10.72 7.86
CA ASP A 268 -4.47 -10.66 8.85
C ASP A 268 -3.85 -9.26 9.01
N GLU A 269 -3.32 -8.99 10.21
CA GLU A 269 -2.41 -7.86 10.40
C GLU A 269 -1.12 -8.07 9.59
N ALA A 270 -0.57 -6.98 9.05
CA ALA A 270 0.55 -7.06 8.10
C ALA A 270 1.78 -7.79 8.66
N ALA A 271 2.08 -7.64 9.94
CA ALA A 271 3.21 -8.32 10.59
C ALA A 271 2.96 -9.83 10.79
N ASP A 272 1.74 -10.20 11.18
CA ASP A 272 1.35 -11.60 11.38
C ASP A 272 1.30 -12.35 10.05
N SER A 273 0.85 -11.67 8.98
CA SER A 273 0.81 -12.25 7.64
C SER A 273 2.19 -12.69 7.13
N ILE A 274 3.26 -11.93 7.41
CA ILE A 274 4.63 -12.30 7.00
C ILE A 274 5.10 -13.56 7.73
N LYS A 275 4.83 -13.63 9.05
CA LYS A 275 5.17 -14.81 9.85
C LYS A 275 4.41 -16.04 9.37
N ALA A 276 3.10 -15.90 9.13
CA ALA A 276 2.25 -16.98 8.62
C ALA A 276 2.75 -17.51 7.28
N LEU A 277 3.08 -16.64 6.33
CA LEU A 277 3.61 -17.04 5.02
C LEU A 277 4.99 -17.67 5.12
N LYS A 278 5.87 -17.21 6.01
CA LYS A 278 7.15 -17.88 6.26
C LYS A 278 6.93 -19.30 6.77
N THR A 279 6.04 -19.47 7.74
CA THR A 279 5.68 -20.80 8.25
C THR A 279 5.13 -21.70 7.15
N GLU A 280 4.22 -21.19 6.33
CA GLU A 280 3.67 -21.92 5.18
C GLU A 280 4.77 -22.35 4.18
N ALA A 281 5.68 -21.45 3.83
CA ALA A 281 6.80 -21.75 2.95
C ALA A 281 7.72 -22.84 3.54
N LEU A 282 8.01 -22.77 4.85
CA LEU A 282 8.82 -23.76 5.55
C LEU A 282 8.13 -25.12 5.61
N ASP A 283 6.81 -25.16 5.83
CA ASP A 283 6.04 -26.40 5.83
C ASP A 283 6.05 -27.07 4.45
N LEU A 284 5.84 -26.29 3.37
CA LEU A 284 5.97 -26.77 2.00
C LEU A 284 7.37 -27.32 1.70
N LEU A 285 8.41 -26.63 2.16
CA LEU A 285 9.80 -27.09 2.02
C LEU A 285 10.07 -28.38 2.77
N ASN A 286 9.58 -28.51 4.00
CA ASN A 286 9.72 -29.72 4.80
C ASN A 286 9.08 -30.93 4.09
N GLU A 287 7.92 -30.74 3.49
CA GLU A 287 7.25 -31.78 2.69
C GLU A 287 8.06 -32.19 1.45
N ILE A 288 8.63 -31.22 0.74
CA ILE A 288 9.45 -31.46 -0.47
C ILE A 288 10.76 -32.17 -0.11
N LEU A 289 11.47 -31.67 0.91
CA LEU A 289 12.78 -32.17 1.33
C LEU A 289 12.71 -33.51 2.08
N LYS A 290 11.55 -33.87 2.65
CA LYS A 290 11.32 -35.11 3.40
C LYS A 290 12.37 -35.35 4.51
N GLY A 291 12.77 -34.27 5.18
CA GLY A 291 13.72 -34.30 6.30
C GLY A 291 15.18 -34.58 5.94
N LYS A 292 15.56 -34.52 4.65
CA LYS A 292 16.95 -34.76 4.22
C LYS A 292 17.90 -33.59 4.49
N HIS A 293 17.37 -32.36 4.51
CA HIS A 293 18.12 -31.12 4.65
C HIS A 293 17.38 -30.12 5.54
N SER A 294 18.07 -29.06 5.97
CA SER A 294 17.47 -27.95 6.73
C SER A 294 16.56 -27.11 5.84
N ALA A 295 15.25 -27.08 6.15
CA ALA A 295 14.29 -26.25 5.42
C ALA A 295 14.60 -24.75 5.54
N GLU A 296 15.13 -24.29 6.67
CA GLU A 296 15.56 -22.89 6.88
C GLU A 296 16.70 -22.48 5.95
N LEU A 297 17.63 -23.40 5.69
CA LEU A 297 18.75 -23.16 4.78
C LEU A 297 18.25 -23.00 3.34
N PHE A 298 17.35 -23.88 2.92
CA PHE A 298 16.69 -23.80 1.60
C PHE A 298 15.77 -22.59 1.46
N PHE A 299 15.03 -22.24 2.50
CA PHE A 299 14.22 -21.03 2.55
C PHE A 299 15.07 -19.80 2.23
N SER A 300 16.20 -19.64 2.93
CA SER A 300 17.13 -18.51 2.74
C SER A 300 17.69 -18.47 1.31
N ARG A 301 18.03 -19.63 0.75
CA ARG A 301 18.54 -19.78 -0.62
C ARG A 301 17.53 -19.37 -1.67
N LEU A 302 16.29 -19.84 -1.54
CA LEU A 302 15.24 -19.63 -2.52
C LEU A 302 14.70 -18.19 -2.48
N ILE A 303 14.57 -17.60 -1.30
CA ILE A 303 14.27 -16.17 -1.16
C ILE A 303 15.38 -15.31 -1.80
N SER A 304 16.65 -15.69 -1.63
CA SER A 304 17.76 -15.02 -2.30
C SER A 304 17.68 -15.15 -3.82
N GLU A 305 17.32 -16.32 -4.34
CA GLU A 305 17.12 -16.54 -5.78
C GLU A 305 16.00 -15.66 -6.33
N ILE A 306 14.84 -15.61 -5.65
CA ILE A 306 13.72 -14.74 -6.03
C ILE A 306 14.20 -13.28 -6.11
N ASN A 307 14.92 -12.81 -5.08
CA ASN A 307 15.46 -11.46 -5.10
C ASN A 307 16.43 -11.22 -6.26
N PHE A 308 17.31 -12.17 -6.58
CA PHE A 308 18.21 -12.05 -7.74
C PHE A 308 17.43 -11.96 -9.06
N LYS A 309 16.35 -12.73 -9.20
CA LYS A 309 15.45 -12.63 -10.36
C LYS A 309 14.72 -11.29 -10.42
N CYS A 310 14.24 -10.75 -9.31
CA CYS A 310 13.54 -9.46 -9.28
C CYS A 310 14.43 -8.29 -9.71
N VAL A 311 15.74 -8.33 -9.39
CA VAL A 311 16.68 -7.23 -9.68
C VAL A 311 17.43 -7.38 -11.02
N GLU A 312 17.21 -8.46 -11.76
CA GLU A 312 17.84 -8.71 -13.06
C GLU A 312 17.42 -7.64 -14.08
N GLU A 313 18.36 -7.13 -14.89
CA GLU A 313 18.05 -6.02 -15.81
C GLU A 313 17.17 -6.47 -16.98
N ASN A 314 17.38 -7.70 -17.44
CA ASN A 314 16.60 -8.31 -18.52
C ASN A 314 15.32 -8.95 -17.97
N ASP A 315 14.16 -8.41 -18.35
CA ASP A 315 12.84 -8.90 -17.94
C ASP A 315 12.59 -10.36 -18.36
N GLU A 316 13.06 -10.77 -19.55
CA GLU A 316 12.97 -12.15 -20.02
C GLU A 316 13.73 -13.16 -19.14
N ALA A 317 14.70 -12.69 -18.34
CA ALA A 317 15.52 -13.53 -17.46
C ALA A 317 15.00 -13.59 -16.00
N ARG A 318 13.97 -12.80 -15.66
CA ARG A 318 13.37 -12.70 -14.31
C ARG A 318 12.43 -13.85 -13.98
N TYR A 319 12.75 -15.06 -14.42
CA TYR A 319 11.86 -16.20 -14.28
C TYR A 319 12.37 -17.29 -13.34
N LEU A 320 11.41 -18.01 -12.78
CA LEU A 320 11.54 -19.19 -11.94
C LEU A 320 10.75 -20.32 -12.61
N ASP A 321 11.33 -21.51 -12.66
CA ASP A 321 10.68 -22.70 -13.16
C ASP A 321 11.04 -23.93 -12.31
N ASN A 322 10.40 -25.06 -12.58
CA ASN A 322 10.64 -26.29 -11.81
C ASN A 322 12.06 -26.83 -12.02
N ALA A 323 12.67 -26.59 -13.19
CA ALA A 323 14.03 -27.06 -13.48
C ALA A 323 15.08 -26.31 -12.65
N LEU A 324 14.91 -24.99 -12.48
CA LEU A 324 15.72 -24.18 -11.59
C LEU A 324 15.57 -24.63 -10.14
N LEU A 325 14.33 -24.90 -9.70
CA LEU A 325 14.10 -25.35 -8.32
C LEU A 325 14.76 -26.72 -8.08
N GLU A 326 14.60 -27.66 -9.01
CA GLU A 326 15.23 -28.98 -8.93
C GLU A 326 16.75 -28.87 -8.85
N LYS A 327 17.35 -28.00 -9.67
CA LYS A 327 18.79 -27.71 -9.62
C LYS A 327 19.21 -27.16 -8.26
N ILE A 328 18.45 -26.25 -7.66
CA ILE A 328 18.77 -25.70 -6.33
C ILE A 328 18.63 -26.78 -5.26
N LEU A 329 17.61 -27.63 -5.34
CA LEU A 329 17.40 -28.75 -4.40
C LEU A 329 18.52 -29.80 -4.43
N GLU A 330 19.32 -29.84 -5.51
CA GLU A 330 20.51 -30.68 -5.65
C GLU A 330 21.81 -30.00 -5.15
N GLU A 331 21.78 -28.71 -4.79
CA GLU A 331 22.94 -27.98 -4.25
C GLU A 331 23.39 -28.57 -2.89
N THR A 332 24.70 -28.57 -2.67
CA THR A 332 25.29 -28.86 -1.36
C THR A 332 25.07 -27.70 -0.38
N ASP A 333 25.11 -27.98 0.93
CA ASP A 333 24.97 -26.93 1.97
C ASP A 333 25.98 -25.77 1.79
N GLU A 334 27.18 -26.06 1.27
CA GLU A 334 28.24 -25.10 0.98
C GLU A 334 27.92 -24.22 -0.23
N GLU A 335 27.39 -24.81 -1.31
CA GLU A 335 26.91 -24.07 -2.47
C GLU A 335 25.73 -23.19 -2.12
N ILE A 336 24.81 -23.70 -1.30
CA ILE A 336 23.66 -22.94 -0.80
C ILE A 336 24.15 -21.70 -0.04
N LYS A 337 25.05 -21.86 0.93
CA LYS A 337 25.58 -20.74 1.74
C LYS A 337 26.26 -19.67 0.89
N LEU A 338 26.94 -20.05 -0.19
CA LEU A 338 27.60 -19.10 -1.10
C LEU A 338 26.60 -18.28 -1.92
N ASN A 339 25.41 -18.82 -2.17
CA ASN A 339 24.36 -18.21 -2.98
C ASN A 339 23.23 -17.57 -2.14
N ILE A 340 23.43 -17.41 -0.83
CA ILE A 340 22.52 -16.66 0.04
C ILE A 340 22.95 -15.19 0.09
N SER A 341 21.99 -14.29 -0.11
CA SER A 341 22.19 -12.86 0.08
C SER A 341 22.12 -12.51 1.57
N SER A 342 23.28 -12.34 2.20
CA SER A 342 23.36 -11.96 3.62
C SER A 342 22.67 -10.63 3.94
N GLU A 343 22.66 -9.68 3.00
CA GLU A 343 21.96 -8.41 3.15
C GLU A 343 20.43 -8.60 3.18
N LEU A 344 19.89 -9.46 2.31
CA LEU A 344 18.46 -9.75 2.27
C LEU A 344 18.01 -10.50 3.52
N ILE A 345 18.78 -11.51 3.94
CA ILE A 345 18.46 -12.27 5.16
C ILE A 345 18.53 -11.37 6.39
N ALA A 346 19.51 -10.48 6.49
CA ALA A 346 19.56 -9.49 7.57
C ALA A 346 18.35 -8.54 7.56
N LYS A 347 17.76 -8.22 6.39
CA LYS A 347 16.51 -7.44 6.31
C LYS A 347 15.31 -8.24 6.80
N PHE A 348 15.22 -9.53 6.46
CA PHE A 348 14.21 -10.45 7.00
C PHE A 348 14.32 -10.56 8.52
N GLU A 349 15.52 -10.87 9.04
CA GLU A 349 15.79 -11.00 10.47
C GLU A 349 15.59 -9.68 11.22
N SER A 350 15.95 -8.54 10.64
CA SER A 350 15.71 -7.22 11.26
C SER A 350 14.23 -6.85 11.30
N LEU A 351 13.44 -7.28 10.31
CA LEU A 351 11.99 -7.09 10.34
C LEU A 351 11.37 -8.03 11.37
N GLU A 352 11.79 -9.30 11.41
CA GLU A 352 11.39 -10.26 12.45
C GLU A 352 11.74 -9.76 13.85
N SER A 353 12.96 -9.29 14.08
CA SER A 353 13.39 -8.79 15.39
C SER A 353 12.61 -7.54 15.82
N LYS A 354 12.24 -6.67 14.86
CA LYS A 354 11.40 -5.49 15.15
C LYS A 354 9.95 -5.89 15.44
N ILE A 355 9.45 -6.94 14.79
CA ILE A 355 8.12 -7.51 15.04
C ILE A 355 8.11 -8.25 16.38
N ASP A 356 9.14 -9.02 16.71
CA ASP A 356 9.28 -9.81 17.94
C ASP A 356 9.54 -8.91 19.15
N GLN A 357 10.35 -7.85 19.03
CA GLN A 357 10.51 -6.86 20.11
C GLN A 357 9.20 -6.11 20.40
N GLY A 358 8.42 -5.77 19.37
CA GLY A 358 7.09 -5.19 19.54
C GLY A 358 6.10 -6.15 20.23
N VAL A 359 6.15 -7.44 19.92
CA VAL A 359 5.24 -8.46 20.48
C VAL A 359 5.68 -8.95 21.87
N ASP A 360 6.99 -9.04 22.16
CA ASP A 360 7.51 -9.47 23.45
C ASP A 360 7.43 -8.37 24.51
N GLU A 361 7.59 -7.10 24.16
CA GLU A 361 7.27 -5.99 25.07
C GLU A 361 5.76 -5.97 25.39
N ILE A 362 4.90 -6.24 24.41
CA ILE A 362 3.45 -6.33 24.60
C ILE A 362 3.06 -7.57 25.41
N LYS A 363 3.67 -8.75 25.20
CA LYS A 363 3.39 -9.98 25.97
C LYS A 363 3.93 -9.93 27.39
N SER A 364 5.12 -9.39 27.59
CA SER A 364 5.68 -9.13 28.91
C SER A 364 4.78 -8.18 29.71
N GLN A 365 4.35 -7.09 29.06
CA GLN A 365 3.40 -6.15 29.66
C GLN A 365 2.04 -6.80 29.89
N LEU A 366 1.50 -7.59 28.96
CA LEU A 366 0.22 -8.30 29.10
C LEU A 366 0.23 -9.33 30.22
N SER A 367 1.31 -10.09 30.43
CA SER A 367 1.39 -11.06 31.53
C SER A 367 1.46 -10.40 32.90
N GLU A 368 2.22 -9.29 33.04
CA GLU A 368 2.21 -8.49 34.26
C GLU A 368 0.90 -7.71 34.45
N PHE A 369 0.21 -7.40 33.36
CA PHE A 369 -1.06 -6.68 33.35
C PHE A 369 -2.24 -7.60 33.65
N GLU A 370 -2.27 -8.84 33.16
CA GLU A 370 -3.29 -9.84 33.46
C GLU A 370 -3.30 -10.24 34.95
N GLU A 371 -2.12 -10.39 35.58
CA GLU A 371 -2.05 -10.63 37.03
C GLU A 371 -2.57 -9.43 37.85
N LYS A 372 -2.25 -8.20 37.43
CA LYS A 372 -2.74 -6.96 38.08
C LYS A 372 -4.22 -6.66 37.77
N PHE A 373 -4.69 -7.10 36.60
CA PHE A 373 -6.06 -6.92 36.11
C PHE A 373 -7.01 -7.92 36.77
N ASN A 374 -6.61 -9.19 36.95
CA ASN A 374 -7.40 -10.18 37.69
C ASN A 374 -7.56 -9.79 39.16
N GLN A 375 -6.49 -9.30 39.82
CA GLN A 375 -6.58 -8.77 41.19
C GLN A 375 -7.51 -7.56 41.33
N ARG A 376 -7.63 -6.72 40.29
CA ARG A 376 -8.55 -5.58 40.26
C ARG A 376 -9.98 -5.98 39.87
N MET A 377 -10.15 -6.97 38.98
CA MET A 377 -11.44 -7.49 38.55
C MET A 377 -12.14 -8.28 39.67
N ASP A 378 -11.41 -8.97 40.54
CA ASP A 378 -12.00 -9.60 41.72
C ASP A 378 -12.57 -8.54 42.69
N GLN A 379 -11.86 -7.42 42.87
CA GLN A 379 -12.33 -6.27 43.66
C GLN A 379 -13.49 -5.49 43.03
N PHE A 380 -13.63 -5.58 41.70
CA PHE A 380 -14.69 -4.90 40.94
C PHE A 380 -15.94 -5.79 40.78
N SER A 381 -15.76 -7.11 40.71
CA SER A 381 -16.83 -8.12 40.64
C SER A 381 -17.68 -8.16 41.91
N GLU A 382 -17.06 -7.93 43.09
CA GLU A 382 -17.79 -7.75 44.34
C GLU A 382 -18.69 -6.49 44.35
N LYS A 383 -18.40 -5.49 43.51
CA LYS A 383 -19.19 -4.25 43.39
C LYS A 383 -20.26 -4.29 42.29
N LEU A 384 -20.12 -5.17 41.29
CA LEU A 384 -21.02 -5.26 40.13
C LEU A 384 -22.16 -6.26 40.29
N ASN A 385 -22.09 -7.19 41.24
CA ASN A 385 -23.17 -8.17 41.49
C ASN A 385 -24.47 -7.59 42.09
N GLN A 386 -24.62 -6.26 42.15
CA GLN A 386 -25.88 -5.65 42.59
C GLN A 386 -26.81 -5.20 41.46
N HIS A 387 -26.39 -5.01 40.21
CA HIS A 387 -27.34 -4.58 39.17
C HIS A 387 -27.22 -5.36 37.85
N THR A 388 -28.38 -5.95 37.52
CA THR A 388 -28.92 -6.32 36.20
C THR A 388 -28.42 -7.59 35.51
N ASN A 389 -29.20 -8.65 35.72
CA ASN A 389 -29.58 -9.62 34.70
C ASN A 389 -30.38 -8.93 33.58
N ASN A 390 -30.08 -9.22 32.30
CA ASN A 390 -31.04 -9.76 31.33
C ASN A 390 -30.45 -9.88 29.91
N ASN A 391 -30.84 -10.96 29.23
CA ASN A 391 -30.46 -11.37 27.87
C ASN A 391 -31.41 -10.85 26.78
N GLN A 392 -30.84 -10.74 25.55
CA GLN A 392 -31.43 -10.61 24.18
C GLN A 392 -31.90 -9.23 23.67
N PRO A 393 -32.00 -8.97 22.33
CA PRO A 393 -31.32 -9.52 21.15
C PRO A 393 -30.60 -8.41 20.29
N SER A 394 -29.87 -8.80 19.24
CA SER A 394 -29.02 -7.96 18.36
C SER A 394 -29.73 -6.75 17.71
N GLU A 395 -29.34 -5.54 18.11
CA GLU A 395 -29.70 -4.26 17.44
C GLU A 395 -28.58 -3.83 16.46
N LYS A 396 -28.96 -3.30 15.29
CA LYS A 396 -28.02 -2.72 14.30
C LYS A 396 -27.36 -1.47 14.91
N TYR A 397 -26.06 -1.54 15.16
CA TYR A 397 -25.25 -0.38 15.55
C TYR A 397 -25.03 0.54 14.33
N GLU A 398 -25.11 1.86 14.52
CA GLU A 398 -24.60 2.81 13.53
C GLU A 398 -23.07 2.83 13.60
N VAL A 399 -22.38 2.73 12.46
CA VAL A 399 -20.91 2.59 12.39
C VAL A 399 -20.28 3.88 11.86
N TYR A 400 -19.42 4.51 12.66
CA TYR A 400 -18.67 5.72 12.29
C TYR A 400 -17.19 5.39 12.15
N GLU A 401 -16.67 5.47 10.93
CA GLU A 401 -15.26 5.15 10.61
C GLU A 401 -14.54 6.37 10.08
N LEU A 402 -13.22 6.43 10.29
CA LEU A 402 -12.41 7.54 9.79
C LEU A 402 -12.09 7.33 8.30
N PRO A 403 -12.61 8.17 7.38
CA PRO A 403 -12.34 8.01 5.95
C PRO A 403 -10.84 8.09 5.63
N THR A 404 -10.44 7.40 4.57
CA THR A 404 -9.13 7.59 3.95
C THR A 404 -9.08 8.97 3.29
N ALA A 405 -7.89 9.58 3.27
CA ALA A 405 -7.66 10.85 2.60
C ALA A 405 -6.40 10.74 1.74
N GLU A 406 -6.47 11.20 0.50
CA GLU A 406 -5.31 11.32 -0.39
C GLU A 406 -4.24 12.23 0.24
N GLN A 407 -2.97 11.88 0.05
CA GLN A 407 -1.84 12.66 0.57
C GLN A 407 -1.87 14.12 0.10
N GLU A 408 -2.31 14.37 -1.14
CA GLU A 408 -2.46 15.72 -1.69
C GLU A 408 -3.48 16.56 -0.90
N LYS A 409 -4.60 15.96 -0.48
CA LYS A 409 -5.62 16.64 0.36
C LYS A 409 -5.11 16.93 1.76
N ILE A 410 -4.27 16.05 2.32
CA ILE A 410 -3.60 16.26 3.60
C ILE A 410 -2.61 17.42 3.50
N GLU A 411 -1.80 17.46 2.44
CA GLU A 411 -0.82 18.53 2.18
C GLU A 411 -1.50 19.88 1.94
N GLU A 412 -2.55 19.92 1.12
CA GLU A 412 -3.37 21.13 0.93
C GLU A 412 -3.97 21.63 2.24
N TYR A 413 -4.43 20.73 3.09
CA TYR A 413 -5.03 21.08 4.38
C TYR A 413 -3.98 21.69 5.33
N ILE A 414 -2.78 21.11 5.38
CA ILE A 414 -1.66 21.64 6.19
C ILE A 414 -1.22 23.03 5.70
N GLN A 415 -1.17 23.23 4.39
CA GLN A 415 -0.88 24.54 3.79
C GLN A 415 -1.95 25.59 4.13
N LYS A 416 -3.24 25.21 4.12
CA LYS A 416 -4.36 26.08 4.52
C LYS A 416 -4.29 26.52 5.99
N GLU A 417 -3.63 25.75 6.85
CA GLU A 417 -3.44 26.08 8.27
C GLU A 417 -2.12 26.84 8.56
N ASP A 418 -1.45 27.39 7.52
CA ASP A 418 -0.15 28.09 7.63
C ASP A 418 0.92 27.26 8.37
N SER A 419 0.80 25.93 8.35
CA SER A 419 1.67 24.99 9.07
C SER A 419 1.77 25.21 10.59
N LYS A 420 0.94 26.06 11.20
CA LYS A 420 1.05 26.42 12.63
C LYS A 420 0.84 25.21 13.55
N TYR A 421 -0.28 24.52 13.38
CA TYR A 421 -0.66 23.35 14.18
C TYR A 421 0.27 22.15 13.92
N GLN A 422 0.70 21.99 12.67
CA GLN A 422 1.66 20.96 12.28
C GLN A 422 3.04 21.18 12.91
N SER A 423 3.52 22.43 12.95
CA SER A 423 4.80 22.78 13.59
C SER A 423 4.79 22.49 15.09
N ASN A 424 3.67 22.75 15.77
CA ASN A 424 3.50 22.46 17.19
C ASN A 424 3.55 20.95 17.47
N LEU A 425 2.86 20.15 16.65
CA LEU A 425 2.86 18.69 16.77
C LEU A 425 4.27 18.13 16.58
N LYS A 426 4.97 18.59 15.54
CA LYS A 426 6.37 18.22 15.25
C LYS A 426 7.31 18.54 16.42
N MET A 427 7.22 19.76 16.96
CA MET A 427 8.02 20.17 18.13
C MET A 427 7.76 19.27 19.35
N LYS A 428 6.52 18.83 19.56
CA LYS A 428 6.17 18.03 20.75
C LYS A 428 6.68 16.61 20.69
N ILE A 429 6.62 16.00 19.50
CA ILE A 429 7.11 14.64 19.26
C ILE A 429 8.64 14.61 19.29
N SER A 430 9.31 15.62 18.72
CA SER A 430 10.79 15.69 18.76
C SER A 430 11.36 15.75 20.18
N LYS A 431 10.60 16.35 21.12
CA LYS A 431 10.98 16.53 22.53
C LYS A 431 10.66 15.32 23.43
N MET A 432 10.04 14.25 22.92
CA MET A 432 9.79 13.05 23.73
C MET A 432 11.12 12.44 24.20
N ASN A 433 11.24 12.10 25.48
CA ASN A 433 12.43 11.44 26.02
C ASN A 433 12.29 9.91 25.91
N ASN A 434 13.42 9.20 25.89
CA ASN A 434 13.47 7.72 25.82
C ASN A 434 12.74 7.10 24.62
N ILE A 435 12.61 7.85 23.53
CA ILE A 435 12.14 7.37 22.23
C ILE A 435 13.24 7.72 21.22
N ASP A 436 13.64 6.74 20.42
CA ASP A 436 14.65 6.92 19.37
C ASP A 436 14.13 7.83 18.23
N SER A 437 15.04 8.25 17.36
CA SER A 437 14.72 9.21 16.30
C SER A 437 13.74 8.63 15.27
N ASP A 438 13.87 7.35 14.96
CA ASP A 438 13.08 6.70 13.91
C ASP A 438 11.63 6.50 14.41
N THR A 439 11.47 6.08 15.67
CA THR A 439 10.15 5.96 16.30
C THR A 439 9.44 7.32 16.42
N LYS A 440 10.19 8.41 16.66
CA LYS A 440 9.61 9.77 16.65
C LYS A 440 9.15 10.21 15.27
N GLU A 441 9.89 9.87 14.23
CA GLU A 441 9.54 10.18 12.85
C GLU A 441 8.27 9.43 12.41
N TYR A 442 8.23 8.13 12.69
CA TYR A 442 7.05 7.29 12.48
C TYR A 442 5.81 7.80 13.25
N LEU A 443 5.99 8.12 14.53
CA LEU A 443 4.91 8.68 15.35
C LEU A 443 4.42 10.02 14.79
N LEU A 444 5.31 10.88 14.28
CA LEU A 444 4.94 12.15 13.66
C LEU A 444 4.14 11.94 12.37
N GLN A 445 4.53 10.98 11.53
CA GLN A 445 3.79 10.67 10.31
C GLN A 445 2.37 10.22 10.63
N ASN A 446 2.21 9.22 11.51
CA ASN A 446 0.91 8.73 11.95
C ASN A 446 0.07 9.83 12.62
N ALA A 447 0.70 10.63 13.49
CA ALA A 447 0.03 11.74 14.16
C ALA A 447 -0.51 12.79 13.17
N THR A 448 0.25 13.04 12.10
CA THR A 448 -0.13 13.97 11.04
C THR A 448 -1.31 13.41 10.24
N GLU A 449 -1.22 12.15 9.85
CA GLU A 449 -2.24 11.48 9.06
C GLU A 449 -3.57 11.39 9.82
N TYR A 450 -3.58 10.83 11.04
CA TYR A 450 -4.80 10.69 11.83
C TYR A 450 -5.45 12.04 12.13
N ARG A 451 -4.65 13.06 12.47
CA ARG A 451 -5.16 14.42 12.70
C ARG A 451 -5.83 14.98 11.44
N CYS A 452 -5.15 14.95 10.30
CA CYS A 452 -5.66 15.54 9.07
C CYS A 452 -6.89 14.79 8.55
N ARG A 453 -6.88 13.44 8.59
CA ARG A 453 -8.06 12.62 8.28
C ARG A 453 -9.24 12.98 9.18
N TYR A 454 -9.03 13.17 10.48
CA TYR A 454 -10.08 13.57 11.41
C TYR A 454 -10.68 14.95 11.11
N LEU A 455 -9.85 15.92 10.75
CA LEU A 455 -10.30 17.26 10.40
C LEU A 455 -11.08 17.28 9.07
N LEU A 456 -10.57 16.58 8.05
CA LEU A 456 -11.24 16.39 6.77
C LEU A 456 -12.57 15.64 6.93
N TYR A 457 -12.61 14.65 7.82
CA TYR A 457 -13.83 13.95 8.19
C TYR A 457 -14.86 14.90 8.79
N CYS A 458 -14.47 15.72 9.78
CA CYS A 458 -15.36 16.75 10.36
C CYS A 458 -15.86 17.75 9.31
N GLN A 459 -15.01 18.18 8.38
CA GLN A 459 -15.41 19.06 7.27
C GLN A 459 -16.40 18.37 6.33
N THR A 460 -16.16 17.11 6.00
CA THR A 460 -17.04 16.32 5.13
C THR A 460 -18.42 16.13 5.75
N LEU A 461 -18.48 15.82 7.05
CA LEU A 461 -19.75 15.70 7.79
C LEU A 461 -20.56 17.01 7.76
N ARG A 462 -19.87 18.17 7.88
CA ARG A 462 -20.52 19.50 7.75
C ARG A 462 -21.06 19.73 6.35
N LEU A 463 -20.26 19.44 5.31
CA LEU A 463 -20.65 19.64 3.91
C LEU A 463 -21.81 18.74 3.48
N LYS A 464 -21.84 17.50 3.99
CA LYS A 464 -22.92 16.52 3.72
C LYS A 464 -24.15 16.71 4.61
N ASN A 465 -24.17 17.74 5.47
CA ASN A 465 -25.25 18.02 6.42
C ASN A 465 -25.58 16.85 7.36
N LEU A 466 -24.56 16.03 7.72
CA LEU A 466 -24.66 14.90 8.64
C LEU A 466 -24.50 15.38 10.10
N THR A 467 -25.42 16.22 10.54
CA THR A 467 -25.34 16.96 11.80
C THR A 467 -25.34 16.06 13.04
N ILE A 468 -26.11 14.97 13.04
CA ILE A 468 -26.21 14.01 14.15
C ILE A 468 -24.85 13.30 14.37
N GLN A 469 -24.27 12.76 13.30
CA GLN A 469 -22.97 12.09 13.36
C GLN A 469 -21.87 13.05 13.81
N LEU A 470 -21.84 14.26 13.24
CA LEU A 470 -20.89 15.29 13.67
C LEU A 470 -21.04 15.64 15.16
N GLU A 471 -22.27 15.73 15.66
CA GLU A 471 -22.54 16.03 17.07
C GLU A 471 -22.03 14.92 17.99
N GLU A 472 -22.24 13.66 17.65
CA GLU A 472 -21.73 12.53 18.44
C GLU A 472 -20.20 12.43 18.42
N ILE A 473 -19.56 12.65 17.26
CA ILE A 473 -18.10 12.74 17.17
C ILE A 473 -17.56 13.92 18.01
N LYS A 474 -18.25 15.06 18.04
CA LYS A 474 -17.86 16.21 18.87
C LYS A 474 -18.10 16.00 20.37
N LYS A 475 -19.14 15.24 20.76
CA LYS A 475 -19.33 14.80 22.15
C LYS A 475 -18.18 13.90 22.61
N LEU A 476 -17.75 12.97 21.76
CA LEU A 476 -16.57 12.14 22.02
C LEU A 476 -15.31 13.00 22.15
N GLU A 477 -15.07 13.93 21.22
CA GLU A 477 -13.93 14.85 21.28
C GLU A 477 -13.88 15.64 22.59
N SER A 478 -15.04 16.11 23.10
CA SER A 478 -15.12 16.80 24.38
C SER A 478 -14.73 15.90 25.56
N LYS A 479 -15.04 14.60 25.50
CA LYS A 479 -14.65 13.63 26.51
C LYS A 479 -13.14 13.36 26.44
N ILE A 480 -12.61 13.17 25.23
CA ILE A 480 -11.17 12.99 24.98
C ILE A 480 -10.39 14.22 25.47
N LYS A 481 -10.90 15.44 25.23
CA LYS A 481 -10.34 16.68 25.77
C LYS A 481 -10.11 16.63 27.26
N LYS A 482 -11.12 16.23 28.02
CA LYS A 482 -11.03 16.12 29.48
C LYS A 482 -9.96 15.10 29.90
N ILE A 483 -9.93 13.94 29.25
CA ILE A 483 -8.96 12.87 29.55
C ILE A 483 -7.52 13.34 29.27
N CYS A 484 -7.27 13.90 28.09
CA CYS A 484 -5.97 14.48 27.75
C CYS A 484 -5.55 15.58 28.75
N THR A 485 -6.52 16.37 29.25
CA THR A 485 -6.26 17.44 30.24
C THR A 485 -5.71 16.86 31.52
N GLU A 486 -6.45 15.92 32.07
CA GLU A 486 -6.15 15.28 33.34
C GLU A 486 -4.85 14.49 33.26
N ALA A 487 -4.60 13.83 32.11
CA ALA A 487 -3.38 13.10 31.85
C ALA A 487 -2.15 14.03 31.86
N VAL A 488 -2.19 15.16 31.16
CA VAL A 488 -1.08 16.14 31.16
C VAL A 488 -0.81 16.68 32.56
N ILE A 489 -1.86 16.99 33.34
CA ILE A 489 -1.71 17.47 34.72
C ILE A 489 -1.05 16.40 35.60
N LYS A 490 -1.53 15.15 35.53
CA LYS A 490 -0.95 14.02 36.27
C LYS A 490 0.51 13.79 35.88
N PHE A 491 0.82 13.87 34.59
CA PHE A 491 2.18 13.69 34.07
C PHE A 491 3.14 14.77 34.57
N ALA A 492 2.69 16.03 34.65
CA ALA A 492 3.49 17.11 35.19
C ALA A 492 3.91 16.85 36.67
N MET A 493 3.03 16.23 37.46
CA MET A 493 3.26 15.94 38.88
C MET A 493 4.19 14.75 39.16
N LYS A 494 4.47 13.85 38.20
CA LYS A 494 5.32 12.66 38.41
C LYS A 494 6.83 13.03 38.44
N PRO A 495 7.61 12.74 39.51
CA PRO A 495 9.00 13.19 39.64
C PRO A 495 10.00 12.54 38.67
N LYS A 496 9.75 11.30 38.26
CA LYS A 496 10.38 10.66 37.09
C LYS A 496 9.26 10.35 36.10
N SER A 497 9.37 10.88 34.89
CA SER A 497 8.30 10.80 33.90
C SER A 497 8.90 10.43 32.55
N ASP A 498 8.45 9.30 32.04
CA ASP A 498 8.85 8.73 30.76
C ASP A 498 7.79 9.05 29.69
N SER A 499 8.20 9.63 28.55
CA SER A 499 7.29 10.01 27.47
C SER A 499 6.57 8.81 26.87
N ALA A 500 7.25 7.67 26.73
CA ALA A 500 6.67 6.45 26.16
C ALA A 500 5.57 5.90 27.08
N SER A 501 5.88 5.70 28.37
CA SER A 501 4.93 5.23 29.38
C SER A 501 3.70 6.14 29.47
N PHE A 502 3.89 7.47 29.41
CA PHE A 502 2.76 8.41 29.41
C PHE A 502 1.90 8.33 28.16
N TYR A 503 2.52 8.16 26.99
CA TYR A 503 1.81 8.01 25.73
C TYR A 503 0.92 6.76 25.76
N PHE A 504 1.44 5.62 26.19
CA PHE A 504 0.68 4.37 26.32
C PHE A 504 -0.42 4.44 27.39
N GLU A 505 -0.11 4.97 28.58
CA GLU A 505 -1.11 5.20 29.65
C GLU A 505 -2.28 6.07 29.19
N LEU A 506 -2.01 7.04 28.31
CA LEU A 506 -3.04 7.89 27.73
C LEU A 506 -3.86 7.13 26.69
N GLN A 507 -3.25 6.37 25.79
CA GLN A 507 -3.97 5.58 24.79
C GLN A 507 -4.96 4.60 25.45
N GLU A 508 -4.57 3.93 26.53
CA GLU A 508 -5.45 3.04 27.29
C GLU A 508 -6.69 3.78 27.83
N GLN A 509 -6.49 4.98 28.41
CA GLN A 509 -7.59 5.80 28.91
C GLN A 509 -8.53 6.26 27.79
N LEU A 510 -8.00 6.50 26.59
CA LEU A 510 -8.81 6.88 25.42
C LEU A 510 -9.64 5.69 24.91
N LEU A 511 -9.05 4.50 24.80
CA LEU A 511 -9.74 3.28 24.37
C LEU A 511 -10.83 2.87 25.36
N LEU A 512 -10.54 2.95 26.67
CA LEU A 512 -11.55 2.74 27.71
C LEU A 512 -12.68 3.74 27.53
N ALA A 513 -12.39 5.03 27.37
CA ALA A 513 -13.39 6.06 27.19
C ALA A 513 -14.24 5.89 25.93
N LEU A 514 -13.66 5.33 24.87
CA LEU A 514 -14.31 4.97 23.62
C LEU A 514 -15.28 3.80 23.82
N LYS A 515 -14.85 2.69 24.43
CA LYS A 515 -15.71 1.54 24.75
C LYS A 515 -16.93 1.97 25.56
N ASP A 516 -16.66 2.74 26.60
CA ASP A 516 -17.65 3.38 27.48
C ASP A 516 -18.64 4.29 26.72
N PHE A 517 -18.21 4.86 25.59
CA PHE A 517 -19.02 5.74 24.75
C PHE A 517 -19.86 4.91 23.78
N LYS A 518 -19.26 3.91 23.12
CA LYS A 518 -19.92 2.92 22.26
C LYS A 518 -21.09 2.26 22.97
N GLU A 519 -20.87 1.75 24.18
CA GLU A 519 -21.88 1.07 24.99
C GLU A 519 -23.05 1.98 25.37
N ARG A 520 -22.78 3.23 25.80
CA ARG A 520 -23.83 4.18 26.20
C ARG A 520 -24.65 4.70 25.02
N LYS A 521 -24.02 4.85 23.86
CA LYS A 521 -24.63 5.45 22.67
C LYS A 521 -25.18 4.43 21.69
N LYS A 522 -24.87 3.14 21.88
CA LYS A 522 -25.20 2.05 20.95
C LYS A 522 -24.74 2.36 19.51
N ILE A 523 -23.54 2.90 19.40
CA ILE A 523 -22.88 3.22 18.12
C ILE A 523 -21.50 2.59 18.12
N GLU A 524 -21.06 2.15 16.94
CA GLU A 524 -19.71 1.65 16.71
C GLU A 524 -18.86 2.80 16.16
N ILE A 525 -17.68 3.02 16.74
CA ILE A 525 -16.78 4.12 16.37
C ILE A 525 -15.37 3.56 16.21
N ASP A 526 -14.75 3.87 15.09
CA ASP A 526 -13.36 3.51 14.79
C ASP A 526 -12.36 4.18 15.74
N GLU A 527 -11.35 3.43 16.16
CA GLU A 527 -10.30 3.88 17.08
C GLU A 527 -9.44 4.98 16.45
N ASP A 528 -9.31 4.98 15.12
CA ASP A 528 -8.62 6.04 14.38
C ASP A 528 -9.19 7.44 14.69
N ILE A 529 -10.49 7.52 14.99
CA ILE A 529 -11.15 8.80 15.31
C ILE A 529 -10.62 9.36 16.65
N ILE A 530 -10.41 8.52 17.66
CA ILE A 530 -9.91 8.98 18.96
C ILE A 530 -8.43 9.35 18.89
N TYR A 531 -7.64 8.66 18.05
CA TYR A 531 -6.26 9.03 17.80
C TYR A 531 -6.17 10.35 17.03
N GLY A 532 -6.99 10.55 16.01
CA GLY A 532 -7.09 11.82 15.29
C GLY A 532 -7.48 12.98 16.21
N GLN A 533 -8.43 12.77 17.13
CA GLN A 533 -8.79 13.74 18.16
C GLN A 533 -7.62 14.03 19.11
N MET A 534 -6.95 12.99 19.62
CA MET A 534 -5.78 13.12 20.50
C MET A 534 -4.68 13.97 19.85
N PHE A 535 -4.32 13.67 18.59
CA PHE A 535 -3.29 14.40 17.87
C PHE A 535 -3.71 15.82 17.50
N GLN A 536 -5.00 16.07 17.25
CA GLN A 536 -5.52 17.42 17.15
C GLN A 536 -5.31 18.21 18.45
N MET A 537 -5.54 17.60 19.61
CA MET A 537 -5.28 18.26 20.89
C MET A 537 -3.81 18.57 21.10
N ALA A 538 -2.93 17.66 20.65
CA ALA A 538 -1.49 17.90 20.72
C ALA A 538 -1.08 19.08 19.82
N ALA A 539 -1.65 19.17 18.62
CA ALA A 539 -1.41 20.26 17.69
C ALA A 539 -1.95 21.62 18.21
N GLU A 540 -3.10 21.63 18.89
CA GLU A 540 -3.72 22.81 19.54
C GLU A 540 -2.99 23.31 20.81
N CYS A 541 -1.75 22.86 21.02
CA CYS A 541 -0.94 23.12 22.21
C CYS A 541 -1.43 22.46 23.51
N PHE A 542 -2.54 21.73 23.50
CA PHE A 542 -3.19 21.20 24.69
C PHE A 542 -2.50 19.96 25.31
N LEU A 543 -2.25 18.93 24.50
CA LEU A 543 -1.63 17.68 24.93
C LEU A 543 -0.11 17.71 24.71
N ARG A 544 0.70 17.35 25.70
CA ARG A 544 2.16 17.25 25.57
C ARG A 544 2.69 16.00 26.28
N TRP A 545 3.64 15.33 25.64
CA TRP A 545 4.21 14.07 26.15
C TRP A 545 5.59 14.23 26.80
N HIS A 546 6.12 15.45 26.84
CA HIS A 546 7.39 15.79 27.46
C HIS A 546 7.19 16.85 28.53
N LYS A 547 8.13 16.92 29.48
CA LYS A 547 8.19 18.02 30.45
C LYS A 547 8.93 19.21 29.85
N GLU A 548 8.44 20.41 30.13
CA GLU A 548 9.23 21.61 29.87
C GLU A 548 10.35 21.66 30.91
N VAL A 549 11.59 21.71 30.41
CA VAL A 549 12.74 22.09 31.24
C VAL A 549 12.57 23.60 31.44
N ASN A 550 12.26 24.02 32.67
CA ASN A 550 12.34 25.43 33.05
C ASN A 550 13.79 25.90 33.06
#